data_AF-A0A4U1EXZ6-F1
#
_entry.id   AF-A0A4U1EXZ6-F1
#
_cell.length_a   1.000
_cell.length_b   1.000
_cell.length_c   1.000
_cell.angle_alpha   90.00
_cell.angle_beta   90.00
_cell.angle_gamma   90.00
#
_symmetry.space_group_name_H-M   'P 1'
#
loop_
_entity.id
_entity.type
_entity.pdbx_description
1 polymer ?
#
loop_
_entity_poly.entity_id
_entity_poly.type
_entity_poly.pdbx_seq_one_letter_code
_entity_poly.pdbx_strand_id
1 'polypeptide(L)'
;SQETREILHFHYTTWPDFGVPESPASFLNFLFKVRESGSLSMEYGPIVVHCSAGIGRSGTFCLADTCLLLMDKRKDPSSVDIKKVLLEMRKFRMGLIQTADQLRFSYLAVIEGAKFIMGDSSVQEQWKELSHEDLEPPPEHIPPPPRPPKRILEPHNGKCKEFFANHQWVTAETEEVKEDGPVKEETRTLLNAPCSLESASQDTEVRRRVAGAGPAQGEPSPPKEEKDQAPTHWKPFLVNVCVATVLTAGAYLCYRVCFH
;
A
#
# COMPACT_ATOMS: atom_id res chain seq x y z
N SER A 1 -6.81 36.28 -21.86
CA SER A 1 -6.13 35.14 -22.52
C SER A 1 -7.03 33.91 -22.43
N GLN A 2 -7.12 33.10 -23.48
CA GLN A 2 -7.79 31.80 -23.44
C GLN A 2 -6.71 30.72 -23.35
N GLU A 3 -6.26 30.44 -22.13
CA GLU A 3 -5.28 29.37 -21.90
C GLU A 3 -5.98 28.01 -21.94
N THR A 4 -5.37 27.03 -22.63
CA THR A 4 -5.84 25.65 -22.72
C THR A 4 -4.74 24.71 -22.22
N ARG A 5 -5.14 23.59 -21.62
CA ARG A 5 -4.24 22.55 -21.11
C ARG A 5 -4.80 21.18 -21.48
N GLU A 6 -3.92 20.28 -21.91
CA GLU A 6 -4.23 18.87 -22.07
C GLU A 6 -4.10 18.16 -20.72
N ILE A 7 -5.05 17.26 -20.41
CA ILE A 7 -5.07 16.51 -19.16
C ILE A 7 -5.27 15.04 -19.49
N LEU A 8 -4.32 14.20 -19.08
CA LEU A 8 -4.42 12.75 -19.20
C LEU A 8 -5.22 12.19 -18.01
N HIS A 9 -6.25 11.40 -18.30
CA HIS A 9 -7.12 10.81 -17.27
C HIS A 9 -7.01 9.29 -17.31
N PHE A 10 -6.31 8.73 -16.33
CA PHE A 10 -6.12 7.29 -16.17
C PHE A 10 -7.20 6.72 -15.24
N HIS A 11 -8.06 5.84 -15.76
CA HIS A 11 -9.18 5.28 -15.02
C HIS A 11 -9.02 3.77 -14.84
N TYR A 12 -8.65 3.35 -13.63
CA TYR A 12 -8.62 1.93 -13.25
C TYR A 12 -10.02 1.46 -12.86
N THR A 13 -10.69 0.73 -13.74
CA THR A 13 -12.12 0.38 -13.62
C THR A 13 -12.39 -0.93 -12.88
N THR A 14 -11.43 -1.84 -12.82
CA THR A 14 -11.61 -3.21 -12.33
C THR A 14 -11.15 -3.42 -10.88
N TRP A 15 -10.92 -2.33 -10.12
CA TRP A 15 -10.56 -2.45 -8.71
C TRP A 15 -11.81 -2.72 -7.86
N PRO A 16 -11.94 -3.91 -7.23
CA PRO A 16 -13.14 -4.29 -6.50
C PRO A 16 -13.39 -3.41 -5.27
N ASP A 17 -14.65 -3.08 -5.01
CA ASP A 17 -15.02 -2.35 -3.80
C ASP A 17 -14.70 -3.19 -2.56
N PHE A 18 -13.97 -2.58 -1.62
CA PHE A 18 -13.44 -3.18 -0.38
C PHE A 18 -12.40 -4.30 -0.56
N GLY A 19 -11.98 -4.61 -1.79
CA GLY A 19 -10.98 -5.64 -2.07
C GLY A 19 -9.65 -5.11 -2.60
N VAL A 20 -8.91 -6.03 -3.21
CA VAL A 20 -7.66 -5.79 -3.95
C VAL A 20 -7.75 -6.48 -5.31
N PRO A 21 -6.99 -6.03 -6.32
CA PRO A 21 -6.86 -6.79 -7.58
C PRO A 21 -6.39 -8.22 -7.31
N GLU A 22 -6.89 -9.19 -8.09
CA GLU A 22 -6.55 -10.61 -7.92
C GLU A 22 -5.06 -10.90 -8.15
N SER A 23 -4.46 -10.16 -9.10
CA SER A 23 -3.05 -10.24 -9.44
C SER A 23 -2.41 -8.84 -9.45
N PRO A 24 -1.15 -8.70 -9.01
CA PRO A 24 -0.41 -7.45 -9.18
C PRO A 24 -0.15 -7.06 -10.64
N ALA A 25 -0.27 -8.00 -11.60
CA ALA A 25 0.07 -7.77 -13.00
C ALA A 25 -0.73 -6.63 -13.63
N SER A 26 -2.07 -6.63 -13.52
CA SER A 26 -2.92 -5.57 -14.07
C SER A 26 -2.67 -4.22 -13.38
N PHE A 27 -2.46 -4.23 -12.07
CA PHE A 27 -2.09 -3.04 -11.31
C PHE A 27 -0.74 -2.45 -11.75
N LEU A 28 0.28 -3.29 -11.92
CA LEU A 28 1.60 -2.87 -12.36
C LEU A 28 1.56 -2.38 -13.81
N ASN A 29 0.91 -3.10 -14.72
CA ASN A 29 0.74 -2.65 -16.10
C ASN A 29 0.13 -1.24 -16.16
N PHE A 30 -0.95 -0.99 -15.40
CA PHE A 30 -1.54 0.34 -15.29
C PHE A 30 -0.57 1.38 -14.69
N LEU A 31 0.13 1.06 -13.59
CA LEU A 31 1.12 1.96 -12.99
C LEU A 31 2.21 2.36 -13.99
N PHE A 32 2.71 1.40 -14.77
CA PHE A 32 3.72 1.64 -15.78
C PHE A 32 3.18 2.47 -16.95
N LYS A 33 1.92 2.30 -17.37
CA LYS A 33 1.27 3.21 -18.33
C LYS A 33 1.23 4.66 -17.83
N VAL A 34 0.93 4.87 -16.53
CA VAL A 34 0.97 6.21 -15.94
C VAL A 34 2.40 6.77 -15.96
N ARG A 35 3.42 5.97 -15.63
CA ARG A 35 4.84 6.38 -15.68
C ARG A 35 5.29 6.74 -17.10
N GLU A 36 5.00 5.88 -18.08
CA GLU A 36 5.37 6.04 -19.49
C GLU A 36 4.75 7.28 -20.13
N SER A 37 3.60 7.73 -19.63
CA SER A 37 2.94 8.94 -20.12
C SER A 37 3.67 10.26 -19.80
N GLY A 38 4.68 10.23 -18.93
CA GLY A 38 5.34 11.44 -18.43
C GLY A 38 4.55 12.20 -17.36
N SER A 39 3.33 11.77 -17.00
CA SER A 39 2.50 12.45 -15.99
C SER A 39 3.17 12.56 -14.61
N LEU A 40 4.09 11.64 -14.28
CA LEU A 40 4.86 11.62 -13.03
C LEU A 40 6.18 12.42 -13.09
N SER A 41 6.47 13.08 -14.21
CA SER A 41 7.67 13.89 -14.41
C SER A 41 7.67 15.14 -13.52
N MET A 42 8.86 15.54 -13.07
CA MET A 42 9.05 16.76 -12.26
C MET A 42 8.88 18.05 -13.07
N GLU A 43 8.75 17.95 -14.40
CA GLU A 43 8.50 19.11 -15.28
C GLU A 43 7.06 19.65 -15.14
N TYR A 44 6.15 18.85 -14.59
CA TYR A 44 4.75 19.20 -14.34
C TYR A 44 4.45 19.33 -12.84
N GLY A 45 3.25 19.81 -12.53
CA GLY A 45 2.72 19.74 -11.17
C GLY A 45 2.45 18.30 -10.72
N PRO A 46 2.25 18.07 -9.41
CA PRO A 46 1.98 16.73 -8.88
C PRO A 46 0.70 16.15 -9.47
N ILE A 47 0.71 14.84 -9.75
CA ILE A 47 -0.49 14.13 -10.21
C ILE A 47 -1.60 14.16 -9.16
N VAL A 48 -2.85 14.12 -9.64
CA VAL A 48 -4.02 13.96 -8.78
C VAL A 48 -4.43 12.49 -8.76
N VAL A 49 -4.22 11.82 -7.64
CA VAL A 49 -4.68 10.44 -7.41
C VAL A 49 -5.92 10.47 -6.51
N HIS A 50 -7.02 9.86 -6.96
CA HIS A 50 -8.23 9.77 -6.15
C HIS A 50 -8.88 8.39 -6.22
N CYS A 51 -9.76 8.14 -5.27
CA CYS A 51 -10.77 7.07 -5.32
C CYS A 51 -12.07 7.67 -4.77
N SER A 52 -12.86 6.94 -3.97
CA SER A 52 -14.02 7.53 -3.28
C SER A 52 -13.58 8.43 -2.11
N ALA A 53 -12.85 7.89 -1.13
CA ALA A 53 -12.33 8.65 0.02
C ALA A 53 -10.90 9.20 -0.17
N GLY A 54 -10.21 8.76 -1.22
CA GLY A 54 -8.83 9.16 -1.51
C GLY A 54 -7.80 8.66 -0.50
N ILE A 55 -8.00 7.48 0.12
CA ILE A 55 -7.09 6.95 1.15
C ILE A 55 -6.72 5.47 0.97
N GLY A 56 -7.67 4.59 0.63
CA GLY A 56 -7.41 3.16 0.45
C GLY A 56 -6.63 2.86 -0.84
N ARG A 57 -7.35 2.75 -1.96
CA ARG A 57 -6.80 2.49 -3.30
C ARG A 57 -5.72 3.51 -3.69
N SER A 58 -5.98 4.79 -3.42
CA SER A 58 -5.01 5.87 -3.66
C SER A 58 -3.73 5.68 -2.85
N GLY A 59 -3.83 5.25 -1.58
CA GLY A 59 -2.67 4.96 -0.74
C GLY A 59 -1.86 3.77 -1.27
N THR A 60 -2.54 2.70 -1.71
CA THR A 60 -1.90 1.53 -2.32
C THR A 60 -1.13 1.91 -3.59
N PHE A 61 -1.75 2.71 -4.48
CA PHE A 61 -1.11 3.21 -5.70
C PHE A 61 0.17 3.99 -5.40
N CYS A 62 0.07 5.04 -4.58
CA CYS A 62 1.20 5.90 -4.27
C CYS A 62 2.31 5.16 -3.49
N LEU A 63 1.96 4.22 -2.61
CA LEU A 63 2.94 3.46 -1.83
C LEU A 63 3.77 2.55 -2.74
N ALA A 64 3.12 1.82 -3.63
CA ALA A 64 3.82 0.94 -4.57
C ALA A 64 4.77 1.73 -5.47
N ASP A 65 4.29 2.82 -6.07
CA ASP A 65 5.09 3.71 -6.91
C ASP A 65 6.32 4.26 -6.16
N THR A 66 6.11 4.80 -4.96
CA THR A 66 7.18 5.38 -4.14
C THR A 66 8.22 4.33 -3.77
N CYS A 67 7.81 3.13 -3.38
CA CYS A 67 8.73 2.06 -3.03
C CYS A 67 9.57 1.65 -4.25
N LEU A 68 8.97 1.43 -5.40
CA LEU A 68 9.68 1.08 -6.63
C LEU A 68 10.66 2.19 -7.06
N LEU A 69 10.28 3.46 -6.91
CA LEU A 69 11.16 4.60 -7.17
C LEU A 69 12.37 4.63 -6.22
N LEU A 70 12.16 4.36 -4.93
CA LEU A 70 13.25 4.30 -3.94
C LEU A 70 14.21 3.15 -4.23
N MET A 71 13.69 1.98 -4.61
CA MET A 71 14.50 0.83 -5.01
C MET A 71 15.36 1.16 -6.23
N ASP A 72 14.77 1.80 -7.24
CA ASP A 72 15.47 2.19 -8.47
C ASP A 72 16.56 3.23 -8.21
N LYS A 73 16.28 4.24 -7.37
CA LYS A 73 17.26 5.27 -7.01
C LYS A 73 18.44 4.72 -6.21
N ARG A 74 18.20 3.77 -5.31
CA ARG A 74 19.24 3.19 -4.45
C ARG A 74 19.97 2.02 -5.09
N LYS A 75 19.41 1.45 -6.17
CA LYS A 75 19.88 0.21 -6.80
C LYS A 75 20.01 -0.96 -5.81
N ASP A 76 19.19 -0.93 -4.76
CA ASP A 76 19.14 -1.94 -3.71
C ASP A 76 17.70 -2.11 -3.21
N PRO A 77 16.98 -3.16 -3.67
CA PRO A 77 15.63 -3.47 -3.21
C PRO A 77 15.53 -3.75 -1.71
N SER A 78 16.60 -4.27 -1.09
CA SER A 78 16.59 -4.65 0.33
C SER A 78 16.60 -3.45 1.27
N SER A 79 17.01 -2.28 0.78
CA SER A 79 17.08 -1.03 1.55
C SER A 79 15.71 -0.38 1.81
N VAL A 80 14.63 -0.85 1.18
CA VAL A 80 13.31 -0.20 1.22
C VAL A 80 12.39 -0.88 2.22
N ASP A 81 12.15 -0.23 3.35
CA ASP A 81 11.12 -0.62 4.31
C ASP A 81 9.75 -0.01 3.93
N ILE A 82 8.87 -0.85 3.40
CA ILE A 82 7.52 -0.48 2.95
C ILE A 82 6.68 0.09 4.10
N LYS A 83 6.82 -0.41 5.35
CA LYS A 83 6.07 0.12 6.51
C LYS A 83 6.55 1.53 6.85
N LYS A 84 7.87 1.75 6.84
CA LYS A 84 8.45 3.07 7.12
C LYS A 84 7.99 4.10 6.07
N VAL A 85 7.98 3.72 4.79
CA VAL A 85 7.46 4.56 3.71
C VAL A 85 5.99 4.89 3.92
N LEU A 86 5.14 3.89 4.23
CA LEU A 86 3.73 4.11 4.51
C LEU A 86 3.50 5.04 5.72
N LEU A 87 4.24 4.84 6.81
CA LEU A 87 4.16 5.71 7.99
C LEU A 87 4.56 7.16 7.66
N GLU A 88 5.57 7.34 6.81
CA GLU A 88 5.96 8.66 6.32
C GLU A 88 4.84 9.31 5.50
N MET A 89 4.26 8.58 4.54
CA MET A 89 3.16 9.07 3.72
C MET A 89 1.93 9.45 4.56
N ARG A 90 1.66 8.70 5.65
CA ARG A 90 0.55 8.96 6.56
C ARG A 90 0.68 10.27 7.34
N LYS A 91 1.86 10.89 7.38
CA LYS A 91 2.03 12.25 7.92
C LYS A 91 1.36 13.31 7.05
N PHE A 92 1.22 13.06 5.74
CA PHE A 92 0.64 14.00 4.78
C PHE A 92 -0.86 13.78 4.56
N ARG A 93 -1.33 12.54 4.71
CA ARG A 93 -2.75 12.21 4.63
C ARG A 93 -3.07 11.02 5.54
N MET A 94 -4.04 11.19 6.42
CA MET A 94 -4.46 10.13 7.33
C MET A 94 -5.02 8.91 6.59
N GLY A 95 -4.94 7.73 7.21
CA GLY A 95 -5.68 6.55 6.77
C GLY A 95 -5.25 5.94 5.44
N LEU A 96 -4.09 6.32 4.88
CA LEU A 96 -3.58 5.67 3.67
C LEU A 96 -3.47 4.16 3.89
N ILE A 97 -4.04 3.37 2.97
CA ILE A 97 -4.25 1.92 3.10
C ILE A 97 -5.22 1.59 4.25
N GLN A 98 -6.40 1.09 3.90
CA GLN A 98 -7.53 0.92 4.81
C GLN A 98 -7.69 -0.51 5.34
N THR A 99 -7.20 -1.52 4.60
CA THR A 99 -7.33 -2.93 4.99
C THR A 99 -5.98 -3.63 5.03
N ALA A 100 -5.89 -4.71 5.81
CA ALA A 100 -4.70 -5.56 5.84
C ALA A 100 -4.39 -6.16 4.45
N ASP A 101 -5.42 -6.51 3.69
CA ASP A 101 -5.28 -7.03 2.33
C ASP A 101 -4.70 -5.99 1.37
N GLN A 102 -5.08 -4.71 1.50
CA GLN A 102 -4.45 -3.64 0.72
C GLN A 102 -2.97 -3.49 1.05
N LEU A 103 -2.58 -3.62 2.32
CA LEU A 103 -1.18 -3.62 2.71
C LEU A 103 -0.46 -4.84 2.13
N ARG A 104 -1.02 -6.04 2.29
CA ARG A 104 -0.47 -7.28 1.71
C ARG A 104 -0.30 -7.16 0.19
N PHE A 105 -1.29 -6.61 -0.50
CA PHE A 105 -1.25 -6.38 -1.93
C PHE A 105 -0.15 -5.37 -2.31
N SER A 106 0.05 -4.30 -1.54
CA SER A 106 1.19 -3.39 -1.76
C SER A 106 2.53 -4.12 -1.71
N TYR A 107 2.73 -5.06 -0.79
CA TYR A 107 3.94 -5.89 -0.77
C TYR A 107 4.06 -6.73 -2.04
N LEU A 108 2.99 -7.41 -2.44
CA LEU A 108 3.01 -8.23 -3.67
C LEU A 108 3.35 -7.40 -4.91
N ALA A 109 2.73 -6.23 -5.05
CA ALA A 109 3.00 -5.33 -6.16
C ALA A 109 4.43 -4.80 -6.16
N VAL A 110 4.98 -4.43 -4.99
CA VAL A 110 6.36 -3.95 -4.89
C VAL A 110 7.37 -5.08 -5.19
N ILE A 111 7.16 -6.28 -4.65
CA ILE A 111 8.03 -7.43 -4.90
C ILE A 111 8.02 -7.82 -6.37
N GLU A 112 6.83 -7.87 -6.99
CA GLU A 112 6.68 -8.20 -8.40
C GLU A 112 7.30 -7.10 -9.28
N GLY A 113 6.99 -5.84 -8.99
CA GLY A 113 7.54 -4.68 -9.71
C GLY A 113 9.05 -4.54 -9.58
N ALA A 114 9.65 -5.00 -8.47
CA ALA A 114 11.09 -4.96 -8.28
C ALA A 114 11.85 -5.81 -9.32
N LYS A 115 11.24 -6.87 -9.87
CA LYS A 115 11.85 -7.67 -10.94
C LYS A 115 12.21 -6.80 -12.15
N PHE A 116 11.31 -5.91 -12.55
CA PHE A 116 11.54 -4.95 -13.63
C PHE A 116 12.68 -3.98 -13.30
N ILE A 117 12.67 -3.43 -12.08
CA ILE A 117 13.71 -2.48 -11.62
C ILE A 117 15.09 -3.14 -11.57
N MET A 118 15.16 -4.45 -11.27
CA MET A 118 16.39 -5.24 -11.26
C MET A 118 16.88 -5.64 -12.66
N GLY A 119 16.20 -5.21 -13.73
CA GLY A 119 16.66 -5.39 -15.11
C GLY A 119 15.98 -6.53 -15.87
N ASP A 120 15.00 -7.22 -15.28
CA ASP A 120 14.17 -8.16 -16.04
C ASP A 120 13.07 -7.39 -16.80
N SER A 121 13.40 -6.87 -17.98
CA SER A 121 12.44 -6.14 -18.81
C SER A 121 11.33 -7.02 -19.37
N SER A 122 11.49 -8.36 -19.36
CA SER A 122 10.50 -9.28 -19.93
C SER A 122 9.20 -9.33 -19.14
N VAL A 123 9.25 -9.00 -17.84
CA VAL A 123 8.06 -8.99 -16.96
C VAL A 123 7.01 -7.97 -17.38
N GLN A 124 7.41 -6.90 -18.07
CA GLN A 124 6.46 -5.89 -18.53
C GLN A 124 5.49 -6.45 -19.58
N GLU A 125 6.01 -7.21 -20.54
CA GLU A 125 5.19 -7.91 -21.54
C GLU A 125 4.33 -9.00 -20.89
N GLN A 126 4.88 -9.71 -19.90
CA GLN A 126 4.10 -10.68 -19.12
C GLN A 126 2.94 -10.04 -18.36
N TRP A 127 3.14 -8.87 -17.74
CA TRP A 127 2.06 -8.17 -17.05
C TRP A 127 0.99 -7.69 -18.01
N LYS A 128 1.38 -7.22 -19.19
CA LYS A 128 0.44 -6.86 -20.26
C LYS A 128 -0.40 -8.07 -20.67
N GLU A 129 0.23 -9.22 -20.92
CA GLU A 129 -0.48 -10.45 -21.29
C GLU A 129 -1.43 -10.93 -20.19
N LEU A 130 -0.95 -10.97 -18.94
CA LEU A 130 -1.74 -11.40 -17.78
C LEU A 130 -2.83 -10.38 -17.36
N SER A 131 -2.73 -9.13 -17.80
CA SER A 131 -3.74 -8.10 -17.52
C SER A 131 -5.02 -8.28 -18.33
N HIS A 132 -4.96 -9.02 -19.45
CA HIS A 132 -6.07 -9.23 -20.38
C HIS A 132 -6.73 -7.93 -20.90
N GLU A 133 -6.02 -6.79 -20.88
CA GLU A 133 -6.56 -5.49 -21.30
C GLU A 133 -7.12 -5.48 -22.73
N ASP A 134 -6.54 -6.24 -23.64
CA ASP A 134 -6.95 -6.29 -25.05
C ASP A 134 -8.23 -7.12 -25.30
N LEU A 135 -8.73 -7.85 -24.29
CA LEU A 135 -9.88 -8.75 -24.43
C LEU A 135 -11.22 -8.11 -24.06
N GLU A 136 -11.22 -6.99 -23.33
CA GLU A 136 -12.44 -6.29 -22.99
C GLU A 136 -12.77 -5.24 -24.05
N PRO A 137 -13.96 -5.29 -24.69
CA PRO A 137 -14.39 -4.20 -25.55
C PRO A 137 -14.41 -2.90 -24.73
N PRO A 138 -14.08 -1.74 -25.34
CA PRO A 138 -14.19 -0.46 -24.66
C PRO A 138 -15.56 -0.37 -24.00
N PRO A 139 -15.66 0.05 -22.73
CA PRO A 139 -16.95 0.17 -22.08
C PRO A 139 -17.87 0.99 -22.99
N GLU A 140 -19.01 0.40 -23.37
CA GLU A 140 -20.05 1.11 -24.10
C GLU A 140 -20.30 2.42 -23.35
N HIS A 141 -20.42 3.53 -24.09
CA HIS A 141 -20.47 4.87 -23.49
C HIS A 141 -21.74 5.01 -22.65
N ILE A 142 -21.70 4.58 -21.39
CA ILE A 142 -22.74 4.83 -20.42
C ILE A 142 -22.69 6.33 -20.15
N PRO A 143 -23.81 7.07 -20.33
CA PRO A 143 -23.82 8.50 -20.06
C PRO A 143 -23.41 8.73 -18.60
N PRO A 144 -22.58 9.76 -18.32
CA PRO A 144 -22.15 10.04 -16.97
C PRO A 144 -23.37 10.28 -16.07
N PRO A 145 -23.39 9.76 -14.83
CA PRO A 145 -24.45 10.05 -13.88
C PRO A 145 -24.57 11.57 -13.70
N PRO A 146 -25.77 12.09 -13.36
CA PRO A 146 -26.00 13.51 -13.19
C PRO A 146 -24.96 14.12 -12.24
N ARG A 147 -24.31 15.20 -12.70
CA ARG A 147 -23.30 15.90 -11.91
C ARG A 147 -23.91 16.32 -10.56
N PRO A 148 -23.24 16.06 -9.42
CA PRO A 148 -23.68 16.60 -8.15
C PRO A 148 -23.73 18.13 -8.23
N PRO A 149 -24.64 18.78 -7.48
CA PRO A 149 -24.74 20.23 -7.47
C PRO A 149 -23.40 20.86 -7.12
N LYS A 150 -23.06 21.97 -7.80
CA LYS A 150 -21.83 22.72 -7.56
C LYS A 150 -21.73 23.05 -6.07
N ARG A 151 -20.78 22.44 -5.37
CA ARG A 151 -20.42 22.90 -4.02
C ARG A 151 -19.90 24.33 -4.18
N ILE A 152 -20.45 25.24 -3.38
CA ILE A 152 -19.90 26.59 -3.23
C ILE A 152 -18.45 26.41 -2.78
N LEU A 153 -17.52 26.92 -3.56
CA LEU A 153 -16.09 26.82 -3.32
C LEU A 153 -15.77 27.74 -2.13
N GLU A 154 -15.66 27.19 -0.92
CA GLU A 154 -14.94 27.91 0.12
C GLU A 154 -13.46 27.97 -0.29
N PRO A 155 -12.83 29.16 -0.29
CA PRO A 155 -11.45 29.33 -0.69
C PRO A 155 -10.51 28.81 0.40
N HIS A 156 -10.39 27.48 0.53
CA HIS A 156 -9.29 26.86 1.27
C HIS A 156 -8.11 26.68 0.32
N ASN A 157 -7.55 27.80 -0.15
CA ASN A 157 -6.25 27.78 -0.81
C ASN A 157 -5.17 27.93 0.28
N GLY A 158 -4.83 26.81 0.92
CA GLY A 158 -3.63 26.73 1.74
C GLY A 158 -2.43 27.08 0.86
N LYS A 159 -1.62 28.06 1.29
CA LYS A 159 -0.38 28.44 0.59
C LYS A 159 0.46 27.17 0.36
N CYS A 160 0.66 26.82 -0.92
CA CYS A 160 1.68 25.87 -1.33
C CYS A 160 3.04 26.50 -0.96
N LYS A 161 3.61 26.11 0.18
CA LYS A 161 5.05 26.21 0.36
C LYS A 161 5.66 25.15 -0.57
N GLU A 162 6.75 25.47 -1.26
CA GLU A 162 7.46 24.51 -2.11
C GLU A 162 7.77 23.23 -1.32
N PHE A 163 6.95 22.18 -1.49
CA PHE A 163 6.89 21.04 -0.57
C PHE A 163 7.88 19.92 -0.90
N PHE A 164 8.80 20.12 -1.85
CA PHE A 164 9.71 19.08 -2.32
C PHE A 164 11.20 19.45 -2.39
N ALA A 165 11.60 20.68 -2.05
CA ALA A 165 13.01 21.06 -2.18
C ALA A 165 13.95 20.43 -1.12
N ASN A 166 13.44 20.10 0.07
CA ASN A 166 14.31 19.85 1.24
C ASN A 166 14.28 18.44 1.83
N HIS A 167 13.56 17.48 1.24
CA HIS A 167 13.74 16.08 1.64
C HIS A 167 14.94 15.50 0.90
N GLN A 168 16.12 15.88 1.38
CA GLN A 168 17.38 15.23 1.09
C GLN A 168 17.31 13.80 1.64
N TRP A 169 16.88 12.84 0.80
CA TRP A 169 16.84 11.40 1.12
C TRP A 169 18.25 10.77 1.24
N VAL A 170 19.25 11.57 1.62
CA VAL A 170 20.65 11.18 1.73
C VAL A 170 21.27 11.90 2.92
N THR A 171 21.31 11.21 4.05
CA THR A 171 22.53 11.19 4.86
C THR A 171 22.66 9.78 5.41
N ALA A 172 23.77 9.17 5.03
CA ALA A 172 24.26 7.92 5.55
C ALA A 172 24.37 8.01 7.08
N GLU A 173 23.93 6.96 7.76
CA GLU A 173 24.33 6.72 9.14
C GLU A 173 25.80 6.29 9.11
N THR A 174 26.70 7.25 9.33
CA THR A 174 28.08 6.95 9.69
C THR A 174 28.53 7.91 10.80
N GLU A 175 29.11 7.30 11.83
CA GLU A 175 29.94 7.92 12.89
C GLU A 175 29.17 8.67 13.99
N GLU A 176 29.47 8.57 15.29
CA GLU A 176 30.56 7.92 16.01
C GLU A 176 30.16 7.88 17.50
N VAL A 177 30.57 6.83 18.21
CA VAL A 177 30.51 6.79 19.68
C VAL A 177 31.56 7.75 20.23
N LYS A 178 31.16 8.75 21.03
CA LYS A 178 32.06 9.43 21.99
C LYS A 178 31.32 9.93 23.23
N GLU A 179 32.05 9.84 24.33
CA GLU A 179 31.65 9.90 25.74
C GLU A 179 31.11 11.23 26.29
N ASP A 180 30.21 11.06 27.27
CA ASP A 180 30.05 11.67 28.61
C ASP A 180 30.41 13.15 28.92
N GLY A 181 29.38 13.86 29.44
CA GLY A 181 29.44 14.93 30.47
C GLY A 181 29.46 16.41 30.05
N PRO A 182 29.05 17.37 30.92
CA PRO A 182 27.91 17.37 31.83
C PRO A 182 26.93 18.55 31.60
N VAL A 183 25.76 18.41 32.22
CA VAL A 183 24.61 19.32 32.28
C VAL A 183 24.98 20.77 32.60
N LYS A 184 24.44 21.71 31.81
CA LYS A 184 24.17 23.10 32.24
C LYS A 184 22.76 23.52 31.86
N GLU A 185 22.02 23.86 32.91
CA GLU A 185 20.68 24.40 32.95
C GLU A 185 20.76 25.92 32.66
N GLU A 186 20.02 26.41 31.66
CA GLU A 186 19.68 27.83 31.56
C GLU A 186 18.19 28.01 31.29
N THR A 187 17.55 28.57 32.31
CA THR A 187 16.18 29.06 32.38
C THR A 187 15.99 30.33 31.55
N ARG A 188 14.89 30.43 30.78
CA ARG A 188 14.11 31.64 30.42
C ARG A 188 13.18 31.26 29.24
N THR A 189 11.89 31.56 29.14
CA THR A 189 10.88 32.22 29.97
C THR A 189 9.55 31.79 29.34
N LEU A 190 8.62 31.23 30.12
CA LEU A 190 7.24 31.02 29.66
C LEU A 190 6.51 32.37 29.69
N LEU A 191 5.99 32.79 28.54
CA LEU A 191 4.99 33.86 28.46
C LEU A 191 3.64 33.23 28.09
N ASN A 192 2.82 33.06 29.12
CA ASN A 192 1.39 32.88 29.04
C ASN A 192 0.71 34.16 28.54
N ALA A 193 -0.31 34.01 27.69
CA ALA A 193 -1.42 34.96 27.51
C ALA A 193 -2.60 34.20 26.84
N PRO A 194 -3.87 34.57 27.09
CA PRO A 194 -4.86 33.64 27.63
C PRO A 194 -5.91 33.15 26.64
N CYS A 195 -6.41 31.92 26.86
CA CYS A 195 -7.68 31.46 26.29
C CYS A 195 -8.83 32.12 27.05
N SER A 196 -9.57 33.00 26.36
CA SER A 196 -10.87 33.48 26.84
C SER A 196 -11.94 32.42 26.56
N LEU A 197 -12.69 32.10 27.61
CA LEU A 197 -13.90 31.28 27.59
C LEU A 197 -15.12 32.11 27.16
N GLU A 198 -16.18 31.39 26.77
CA GLU A 198 -17.59 31.78 26.48
C GLU A 198 -17.86 32.28 25.04
N SER A 199 -18.78 31.69 24.28
CA SER A 199 -20.13 31.27 24.65
C SER A 199 -20.66 30.08 23.83
N ALA A 200 -21.76 29.53 24.33
CA ALA A 200 -22.31 28.19 24.13
C ALA A 200 -22.93 27.92 22.76
N SER A 201 -22.87 26.64 22.33
CA SER A 201 -24.03 25.96 21.77
C SER A 201 -23.89 24.45 21.94
N GLN A 202 -24.91 23.89 22.58
CA GLN A 202 -25.11 22.47 22.80
C GLN A 202 -25.39 21.78 21.46
N ASP A 203 -24.72 20.66 21.17
CA ASP A 203 -25.42 19.39 20.88
C ASP A 203 -24.40 18.26 20.71
N THR A 204 -24.28 17.47 21.78
CA THR A 204 -23.76 16.11 21.73
C THR A 204 -24.92 15.18 21.40
N GLU A 205 -24.97 14.63 20.19
CA GLU A 205 -25.74 13.40 19.95
C GLU A 205 -24.88 12.32 19.30
N VAL A 206 -24.34 11.49 20.17
CA VAL A 206 -23.83 10.15 19.87
C VAL A 206 -25.03 9.30 19.42
N ARG A 207 -25.17 9.08 18.11
CA ARG A 207 -26.21 8.20 17.56
C ARG A 207 -25.88 6.72 17.85
N ARG A 208 -26.29 6.27 19.04
CA ARG A 208 -26.40 4.86 19.44
C ARG A 208 -27.55 4.23 18.65
N ARG A 209 -27.28 3.16 17.88
CA ARG A 209 -28.34 2.40 17.20
C ARG A 209 -29.14 1.57 18.22
N VAL A 210 -30.44 1.75 18.20
CA VAL A 210 -31.43 0.95 18.91
C VAL A 210 -31.67 -0.34 18.11
N ALA A 211 -31.43 -1.49 18.75
CA ALA A 211 -32.05 -2.77 18.39
C ALA A 211 -32.96 -3.16 19.56
N GLY A 212 -34.22 -3.50 19.27
CA GLY A 212 -35.25 -3.77 20.27
C GLY A 212 -34.98 -5.01 21.13
N ALA A 213 -35.40 -4.93 22.41
CA ALA A 213 -35.57 -6.04 23.36
C ALA A 213 -36.92 -6.75 23.09
N GLY A 214 -37.18 -8.03 23.40
CA GLY A 214 -36.52 -9.13 24.13
C GLY A 214 -37.39 -10.42 23.97
N PRO A 215 -37.34 -11.47 24.84
CA PRO A 215 -36.68 -11.56 26.14
C PRO A 215 -35.79 -12.80 26.41
N ALA A 216 -35.05 -12.64 27.51
CA ALA A 216 -34.14 -13.47 28.32
C ALA A 216 -34.30 -15.01 28.37
N GLN A 217 -33.17 -15.73 28.50
CA GLN A 217 -32.63 -16.26 29.77
C GLN A 217 -31.33 -17.08 29.58
N GLY A 218 -30.34 -16.89 30.47
CA GLY A 218 -29.33 -17.91 30.82
C GLY A 218 -27.84 -17.58 30.57
N GLU A 219 -27.12 -17.23 31.63
CA GLU A 219 -25.66 -17.39 31.81
C GLU A 219 -25.44 -18.02 33.22
N PRO A 220 -24.26 -18.52 33.63
CA PRO A 220 -22.97 -18.64 32.91
C PRO A 220 -22.21 -19.97 33.15
N SER A 221 -21.10 -20.21 32.43
CA SER A 221 -19.95 -20.98 32.97
C SER A 221 -18.63 -20.65 32.22
N PRO A 222 -17.45 -20.69 32.90
CA PRO A 222 -16.20 -20.12 32.42
C PRO A 222 -15.42 -21.06 31.49
N PRO A 223 -14.52 -20.55 30.63
CA PRO A 223 -13.72 -21.42 29.76
C PRO A 223 -12.59 -22.10 30.53
N LYS A 224 -12.46 -23.41 30.34
CA LYS A 224 -11.31 -24.20 30.77
C LYS A 224 -10.15 -23.95 29.80
N GLU A 225 -8.96 -23.75 30.36
CA GLU A 225 -7.69 -23.83 29.65
C GLU A 225 -7.52 -25.23 29.05
N GLU A 226 -7.18 -25.31 27.76
CA GLU A 226 -6.62 -26.53 27.18
C GLU A 226 -5.44 -26.19 26.25
N LYS A 227 -4.40 -27.00 26.40
CA LYS A 227 -3.02 -26.86 25.95
C LYS A 227 -2.83 -26.72 24.44
N ASP A 228 -1.74 -26.02 24.11
CA ASP A 228 -0.92 -26.13 22.90
C ASP A 228 -1.14 -27.42 22.09
N GLN A 229 -1.66 -27.24 20.87
CA GLN A 229 -1.41 -28.19 19.78
C GLN A 229 -0.90 -27.44 18.54
N ALA A 230 0.40 -27.58 18.31
CA ALA A 230 1.07 -27.20 17.07
C ALA A 230 0.58 -28.05 15.88
N PRO A 231 0.57 -27.53 14.64
CA PRO A 231 0.01 -28.24 13.49
C PRO A 231 0.99 -29.28 12.95
N THR A 232 0.88 -30.54 13.39
CA THR A 232 1.61 -31.67 12.77
C THR A 232 0.71 -32.44 11.80
N HIS A 233 0.65 -31.98 10.55
CA HIS A 233 -0.11 -32.66 9.49
C HIS A 233 0.73 -33.03 8.25
N TRP A 234 1.99 -32.60 8.14
CA TRP A 234 2.74 -32.67 6.87
C TRP A 234 3.67 -33.89 6.69
N LYS A 235 3.63 -34.90 7.57
CA LYS A 235 4.63 -35.99 7.55
C LYS A 235 4.41 -37.14 6.56
N PRO A 236 3.20 -37.56 6.15
CA PRO A 236 3.08 -38.75 5.31
C PRO A 236 3.52 -38.51 3.85
N PHE A 237 3.28 -37.31 3.30
CA PHE A 237 3.63 -37.01 1.91
C PHE A 237 5.15 -36.96 1.69
N LEU A 238 5.87 -36.27 2.57
CA LEU A 238 7.32 -36.10 2.43
C LEU A 238 8.07 -37.43 2.59
N VAL A 239 7.61 -38.29 3.50
CA VAL A 239 8.15 -39.64 3.69
C VAL A 239 7.92 -40.49 2.44
N ASN A 240 6.72 -40.44 1.86
CA ASN A 240 6.40 -41.18 0.64
C ASN A 240 7.26 -40.75 -0.55
N VAL A 241 7.50 -39.44 -0.70
CA VAL A 241 8.40 -38.91 -1.75
C VAL A 241 9.82 -39.42 -1.54
N CYS A 242 10.37 -39.32 -0.32
CA CYS A 242 11.73 -39.79 -0.03
C CYS A 242 11.91 -41.30 -0.29
N VAL A 243 10.94 -42.13 0.12
CA VAL A 243 11.00 -43.59 -0.10
C VAL A 243 10.95 -43.90 -1.60
N ALA A 244 10.08 -43.23 -2.36
CA ALA A 244 10.00 -43.42 -3.81
C ALA A 244 11.29 -43.03 -4.52
N THR A 245 11.95 -41.93 -4.11
CA THR A 245 13.24 -41.51 -4.67
C THR A 245 14.36 -42.51 -4.39
N VAL A 246 14.44 -43.06 -3.17
CA VAL A 246 15.48 -44.05 -2.82
C VAL A 246 15.28 -45.35 -3.60
N LEU A 247 14.04 -45.82 -3.74
CA LEU A 247 13.74 -47.05 -4.47
C LEU A 247 14.04 -46.92 -5.97
N THR A 248 13.67 -45.79 -6.57
CA THR A 248 13.92 -45.53 -8.00
C THR A 248 15.42 -45.37 -8.30
N ALA A 249 16.16 -44.63 -7.47
CA ALA A 249 17.61 -44.51 -7.60
C ALA A 249 18.33 -45.85 -7.40
N GLY A 250 17.91 -46.64 -6.41
CA GLY A 250 18.44 -47.97 -6.16
C GLY A 250 18.19 -48.96 -7.30
N ALA A 251 16.97 -48.97 -7.86
CA ALA A 251 16.63 -49.78 -9.02
C ALA A 251 17.44 -49.38 -10.26
N TYR A 252 17.62 -48.07 -10.49
CA TYR A 252 18.44 -47.55 -11.59
C TYR A 252 19.91 -47.95 -11.44
N LEU A 253 20.46 -47.87 -10.23
CA LEU A 253 21.85 -48.28 -9.97
C LEU A 253 22.03 -49.79 -10.17
N CYS A 254 21.07 -50.59 -9.70
CA CYS A 254 21.08 -52.04 -9.88
C CYS A 254 20.98 -52.43 -11.36
N TYR A 255 20.11 -51.76 -12.12
CA TYR A 255 20.01 -51.93 -13.57
C TYR A 255 21.33 -51.62 -14.27
N ARG A 256 22.00 -50.52 -13.91
CA ARG A 256 23.30 -50.14 -14.47
C ARG A 256 24.42 -51.12 -14.17
N VAL A 257 24.41 -51.78 -13.01
CA VAL A 257 25.45 -52.76 -12.63
C VAL A 257 25.19 -54.13 -13.28
N CYS A 258 23.93 -54.51 -13.46
CA CYS A 258 23.57 -55.82 -13.98
C CYS A 258 23.55 -55.89 -15.52
N PHE A 259 23.34 -54.76 -16.22
CA PHE A 259 23.09 -54.74 -17.66
C PHE A 259 24.04 -53.83 -18.46
N HIS A 260 25.07 -53.27 -17.83
CA HIS A 260 26.05 -52.40 -18.49
C HIS A 260 27.46 -52.60 -17.93
#